data_AF-A0A6M4IPD1-F1
#
_entry.id   AF-A0A6M4IPD1-F1
#
_cell.length_a   1.000
_cell.length_b   1.000
_cell.length_c   1.000
_cell.angle_alpha   90.00
_cell.angle_beta   90.00
_cell.angle_gamma   90.00
#
_symmetry.space_group_name_H-M   'P 1'
#
loop_
_entity.id
_entity.type
_entity.pdbx_description
1 polymer ?
#
loop_
_entity_poly.entity_id
_entity_poly.type
_entity_poly.pdbx_seq_one_letter_code
_entity_poly.pdbx_strand_id
1 'polypeptide(L)'
;MLAAVTAAACTESLDGGAACPSLCPSKAESFRDTIVDAVVLDSSLAGYPALGLSPYVLIANRPDTVVTSAILRFDALPTVFSPNKGATVDSITAVDSVYLRFPLDSTGRRGSTPVTLEVYDVDTTASDSVTSVVRSLFRPDRRIGSLVFTPSAIGDSIRIPFSKTVMAAKIAAKGRLRLGVRIRGGSGQLRAVAFVGGAGAPTVVFDPSTDTTYAPQQISPSTIVPNSTADAELAYAVYMISDLASPPPGANTLLVGGFPAYRSYLRFNVPSRITDSSTIVRAEVLLTQQASTFGNTADSVGLFALVPTTTDVVTDLRRILDLAAAGSFAGVDSTLLLPSSAGVRAVNVLALARTWRTLPTNVPRAIAFKIALEGAQPAELRFYSSEAPATLRPRLRITYLPRSEFVLP
;
A
#
# COMPACT_ATOMS: atom_id res chain seq x y z
N MET A 1 -7.47 -19.47 -68.20
CA MET A 1 -6.53 -18.60 -68.93
C MET A 1 -6.23 -17.42 -68.02
N LEU A 2 -5.16 -17.53 -67.23
CA LEU A 2 -4.73 -16.53 -66.25
C LEU A 2 -3.55 -15.76 -66.87
N ALA A 3 -3.65 -14.43 -66.94
CA ALA A 3 -2.54 -13.56 -67.32
C ALA A 3 -1.76 -13.17 -66.06
N ALA A 4 -0.45 -13.44 -66.04
CA ALA A 4 0.46 -12.99 -64.99
C ALA A 4 1.36 -11.88 -65.55
N VAL A 5 1.22 -10.68 -64.97
CA VAL A 5 2.13 -9.54 -65.17
C VAL A 5 3.29 -9.69 -64.19
N THR A 6 4.52 -9.74 -64.70
CA THR A 6 5.76 -9.75 -63.91
C THR A 6 6.06 -8.35 -63.38
N ALA A 7 5.95 -8.15 -62.07
CA ALA A 7 6.51 -6.99 -61.38
C ALA A 7 8.01 -7.24 -61.12
N ALA A 8 8.86 -6.34 -61.60
CA ALA A 8 10.29 -6.32 -61.31
C ALA A 8 10.50 -5.98 -59.82
N ALA A 9 11.13 -6.88 -59.08
CA ALA A 9 11.63 -6.59 -57.75
C ALA A 9 13.08 -6.09 -57.87
N CYS A 10 13.31 -4.83 -57.51
CA CYS A 10 14.64 -4.33 -57.20
C CYS A 10 15.17 -5.12 -55.98
N THR A 11 16.24 -5.87 -56.16
CA THR A 11 17.00 -6.42 -55.04
C THR A 11 17.86 -5.30 -54.47
N GLU A 12 17.42 -4.68 -53.38
CA GLU A 12 18.31 -3.84 -52.58
C GLU A 12 19.38 -4.73 -51.93
N SER A 13 20.61 -4.62 -52.43
CA SER A 13 21.80 -5.09 -51.72
C SER A 13 22.12 -4.05 -50.64
N LEU A 14 21.93 -4.44 -49.38
CA LEU A 14 22.32 -3.68 -48.19
C LEU A 14 23.81 -3.91 -47.85
N ASP A 15 24.69 -4.02 -48.85
CA ASP A 15 26.15 -4.02 -48.65
C ASP A 15 26.73 -2.59 -48.64
N GLY A 16 25.89 -1.59 -48.35
CA GLY A 16 26.24 -0.16 -48.31
C GLY A 16 27.10 0.29 -47.13
N GLY A 17 27.77 -0.62 -46.42
CA GLY A 17 28.68 -0.30 -45.31
C GLY A 17 30.16 -0.16 -45.72
N ALA A 18 30.54 -0.56 -46.94
CA ALA A 18 31.95 -0.69 -47.33
C ALA A 18 32.53 0.51 -48.10
N ALA A 19 31.74 1.55 -48.40
CA ALA A 19 32.14 2.58 -49.36
C ALA A 19 33.06 3.69 -48.78
N CYS A 20 33.34 3.72 -47.47
CA CYS A 20 34.26 4.73 -46.91
C CYS A 20 34.89 4.28 -45.58
N PRO A 21 36.05 3.59 -45.60
CA PRO A 21 36.75 3.15 -44.37
C PRO A 21 37.20 4.29 -43.46
N SER A 22 37.25 5.53 -43.97
CA SER A 22 37.56 6.74 -43.20
C SER A 22 36.37 7.27 -42.38
N LEU A 23 35.13 6.97 -42.78
CA LEU A 23 33.90 7.40 -42.09
C LEU A 23 33.28 6.29 -41.23
N CYS A 24 33.72 5.05 -41.41
CA CYS A 24 33.33 3.90 -40.58
C CYS A 24 34.59 3.34 -39.89
N PRO A 25 34.99 3.85 -38.71
CA PRO A 25 36.05 3.21 -37.95
C PRO A 25 35.66 1.74 -37.73
N SER A 26 36.50 0.82 -38.20
CA SER A 26 36.33 -0.64 -38.15
C SER A 26 36.28 -1.23 -36.74
N LYS A 27 36.16 -0.40 -35.70
CA LYS A 27 35.87 -0.80 -34.34
C LYS A 27 34.37 -0.68 -34.11
N ALA A 28 33.68 -1.81 -34.16
CA ALA A 28 32.42 -1.93 -33.43
C ALA A 28 32.69 -1.52 -31.98
N GLU A 29 32.13 -0.39 -31.54
CA GLU A 29 32.26 0.00 -30.15
C GLU A 29 31.65 -1.10 -29.27
N SER A 30 32.45 -1.65 -28.37
CA SER A 30 32.05 -2.77 -27.53
C SER A 30 31.12 -2.27 -26.42
N PHE A 31 29.98 -2.93 -26.23
CA PHE A 31 29.15 -2.75 -25.04
C PHE A 31 29.99 -2.96 -23.77
N ARG A 32 29.82 -2.05 -22.80
CA ARG A 32 30.41 -2.18 -21.46
C ARG A 32 29.32 -2.60 -20.50
N ASP A 33 29.48 -3.76 -19.87
CA ASP A 33 28.64 -4.20 -18.77
C ASP A 33 29.35 -3.90 -17.45
N THR A 34 28.75 -3.01 -16.65
CA THR A 34 29.33 -2.56 -15.40
C THR A 34 28.32 -2.80 -14.28
N ILE A 35 28.74 -3.57 -13.27
CA ILE A 35 28.06 -3.60 -11.99
C ILE A 35 28.65 -2.48 -11.16
N VAL A 36 27.81 -1.50 -10.81
CA VAL A 36 28.20 -0.41 -9.95
C VAL A 36 27.64 -0.69 -8.56
N ASP A 37 28.51 -0.67 -7.55
CA ASP A 37 28.11 -0.50 -6.15
C ASP A 37 27.69 0.97 -5.96
N ALA A 38 26.64 1.35 -6.70
CA ALA A 38 26.20 2.73 -6.82
C ALA A 38 25.35 3.15 -5.62
N VAL A 39 24.85 2.21 -4.82
CA VAL A 39 23.94 2.53 -3.71
C VAL A 39 24.75 3.22 -2.62
N VAL A 40 24.55 4.55 -2.52
CA VAL A 40 25.24 5.41 -1.54
C VAL A 40 24.41 5.67 -0.30
N LEU A 41 23.10 5.45 -0.40
CA LEU A 41 22.16 5.56 0.72
C LEU A 41 21.04 4.56 0.48
N ASP A 42 20.74 3.77 1.50
CA ASP A 42 19.50 3.04 1.58
C ASP A 42 18.87 3.10 2.97
N SER A 43 17.54 2.97 3.00
CA SER A 43 16.79 2.99 4.25
C SER A 43 15.40 2.40 4.05
N SER A 44 14.81 1.93 5.15
CA SER A 44 13.41 1.48 5.20
C SER A 44 12.64 2.35 6.18
N LEU A 45 11.55 2.94 5.72
CA LEU A 45 10.72 3.83 6.52
C LEU A 45 9.34 3.23 6.73
N ALA A 46 8.92 3.16 8.00
CA ALA A 46 7.64 2.61 8.43
C ALA A 46 6.48 3.61 8.28
N GLY A 47 5.27 3.14 8.60
CA GLY A 47 4.09 3.99 8.74
C GLY A 47 3.41 4.31 7.42
N TYR A 48 3.46 3.39 6.46
CA TYR A 48 2.73 3.51 5.20
C TYR A 48 1.48 2.61 5.14
N PRO A 49 0.43 3.05 4.43
CA PRO A 49 0.22 4.42 3.98
C PRO A 49 0.05 5.36 5.18
N ALA A 50 0.08 6.68 4.96
CA ALA A 50 -0.24 7.62 6.03
C ALA A 50 -1.66 7.32 6.57
N LEU A 51 -1.89 7.68 7.84
CA LEU A 51 -3.21 7.58 8.44
C LEU A 51 -4.27 8.24 7.54
N GLY A 52 -5.40 7.56 7.33
CA GLY A 52 -6.46 8.04 6.44
C GLY A 52 -6.30 7.74 4.96
N LEU A 53 -5.10 7.40 4.50
CA LEU A 53 -4.84 7.09 3.09
C LEU A 53 -4.92 5.60 2.78
N SER A 54 -5.26 4.76 3.76
CA SER A 54 -5.46 3.33 3.52
C SER A 54 -6.86 3.08 2.94
N PRO A 55 -6.98 2.48 1.74
CA PRO A 55 -8.28 2.15 1.18
C PRO A 55 -8.98 0.99 1.91
N TYR A 56 -8.23 0.24 2.72
CA TYR A 56 -8.73 -0.89 3.48
C TYR A 56 -8.25 -0.88 4.93
N VAL A 57 -9.00 -1.57 5.79
CA VAL A 57 -8.54 -1.97 7.12
C VAL A 57 -8.36 -3.49 7.19
N LEU A 58 -7.22 -3.91 7.71
CA LEU A 58 -6.91 -5.28 8.08
C LEU A 58 -7.40 -5.54 9.50
N ILE A 59 -8.34 -6.47 9.66
CA ILE A 59 -8.78 -6.99 10.96
C ILE A 59 -8.25 -8.42 11.06
N ALA A 60 -7.25 -8.64 11.90
CA ALA A 60 -6.55 -9.92 11.99
C ALA A 60 -6.37 -10.35 13.44
N ASN A 61 -6.51 -11.65 13.68
CA ASN A 61 -6.00 -12.31 14.88
C ASN A 61 -5.17 -13.49 14.41
N ARG A 62 -3.87 -13.28 14.25
CA ARG A 62 -2.88 -14.31 13.90
C ARG A 62 -1.74 -14.17 14.90
N PRO A 63 -1.85 -14.78 16.09
CA PRO A 63 -0.96 -14.50 17.22
C PRO A 63 0.50 -14.89 16.97
N ASP A 64 0.77 -15.66 15.92
CA ASP A 64 2.09 -15.99 15.40
C ASP A 64 2.74 -14.86 14.59
N THR A 65 1.94 -13.93 14.04
CA THR A 65 2.42 -12.92 13.08
C THR A 65 1.79 -11.55 13.27
N VAL A 66 0.47 -11.41 13.14
CA VAL A 66 -0.19 -10.10 13.10
C VAL A 66 -1.52 -10.11 13.87
N VAL A 67 -1.69 -9.13 14.74
CA VAL A 67 -2.95 -8.92 15.48
C VAL A 67 -3.32 -7.46 15.35
N THR A 68 -4.47 -7.19 14.74
CA THR A 68 -4.93 -5.85 14.43
C THR A 68 -6.41 -5.69 14.74
N SER A 69 -6.77 -4.48 15.14
CA SER A 69 -8.15 -4.07 15.38
C SER A 69 -8.48 -2.84 14.56
N ALA A 70 -9.70 -2.79 14.01
CA ALA A 70 -10.21 -1.61 13.33
C ALA A 70 -10.91 -0.70 14.33
N ILE A 71 -10.78 0.60 14.15
CA ILE A 71 -11.46 1.65 14.91
C ILE A 71 -12.29 2.48 13.93
N LEU A 72 -13.55 2.71 14.30
CA LEU A 72 -14.51 3.49 13.52
C LEU A 72 -15.11 4.56 14.40
N ARG A 73 -15.16 5.80 13.90
CA ARG A 73 -15.76 6.92 14.61
C ARG A 73 -17.05 7.36 13.94
N PHE A 74 -18.07 7.61 14.76
CA PHE A 74 -19.35 8.21 14.40
C PHE A 74 -19.60 9.31 15.43
N ASP A 75 -18.89 10.42 15.28
CA ASP A 75 -18.88 11.51 16.25
C ASP A 75 -20.16 12.37 16.18
N ALA A 76 -20.92 12.27 15.09
CA ALA A 76 -22.25 12.84 14.94
C ALA A 76 -23.30 11.74 14.70
N LEU A 77 -24.22 11.57 15.65
CA LEU A 77 -25.37 10.68 15.51
C LEU A 77 -26.63 11.50 15.19
N PRO A 78 -27.50 11.02 14.28
CA PRO A 78 -28.77 11.67 14.02
C PRO A 78 -29.67 11.54 15.26
N THR A 79 -30.44 12.59 15.56
CA THR A 79 -31.47 12.59 16.61
C THR A 79 -32.88 12.57 16.04
N VAL A 80 -32.99 12.69 14.73
CA VAL A 80 -34.25 12.67 13.98
C VAL A 80 -34.13 11.78 12.77
N PHE A 81 -35.26 11.28 12.28
CA PHE A 81 -35.36 10.52 11.04
C PHE A 81 -36.60 10.96 10.26
N SER A 82 -36.63 10.72 8.96
CA SER A 82 -37.82 10.97 8.13
C SER A 82 -38.61 9.69 7.91
N PRO A 83 -39.77 9.50 8.56
CA PRO A 83 -40.70 8.42 8.26
C PRO A 83 -40.97 8.34 6.75
N ASN A 84 -40.83 7.16 6.16
CA ASN A 84 -41.12 6.93 4.73
C ASN A 84 -40.39 7.85 3.75
N LYS A 85 -39.25 8.45 4.14
CA LYS A 85 -38.51 9.46 3.35
C LYS A 85 -39.35 10.68 2.96
N GLY A 86 -40.37 11.02 3.75
CA GLY A 86 -41.17 12.24 3.59
C GLY A 86 -40.46 13.51 4.09
N ALA A 87 -41.14 14.66 3.98
CA ALA A 87 -40.64 15.95 4.45
C ALA A 87 -40.75 16.15 5.97
N THR A 88 -41.57 15.34 6.65
CA THR A 88 -41.71 15.35 8.11
C THR A 88 -40.53 14.62 8.75
N VAL A 89 -40.03 15.15 9.86
CA VAL A 89 -38.95 14.55 10.66
C VAL A 89 -39.48 14.24 12.05
N ASP A 90 -39.27 12.99 12.49
CA ASP A 90 -39.62 12.52 13.82
C ASP A 90 -38.36 12.34 14.67
N SER A 91 -38.51 12.51 15.99
CA SER A 91 -37.41 12.28 16.93
C SER A 91 -37.13 10.78 17.10
N ILE A 92 -35.85 10.42 17.14
CA ILE A 92 -35.43 9.04 17.43
C ILE A 92 -35.52 8.84 18.95
N THR A 93 -36.56 8.13 19.40
CA THR A 93 -36.81 7.85 20.82
C THR A 93 -36.50 6.39 21.20
N ALA A 94 -36.34 5.51 20.22
CA ALA A 94 -35.98 4.11 20.41
C ALA A 94 -35.08 3.62 19.27
N VAL A 95 -34.39 2.51 19.49
CA VAL A 95 -33.67 1.77 18.44
C VAL A 95 -34.12 0.33 18.52
N ASP A 96 -34.67 -0.23 17.45
CA ASP A 96 -35.19 -1.60 17.46
C ASP A 96 -34.13 -2.64 17.10
N SER A 97 -33.38 -2.38 16.03
CA SER A 97 -32.26 -3.22 15.60
C SER A 97 -31.08 -2.34 15.20
N VAL A 98 -29.86 -2.86 15.36
CA VAL A 98 -28.64 -2.18 14.92
C VAL A 98 -27.54 -3.18 14.58
N TYR A 99 -26.84 -2.91 13.48
CA TYR A 99 -25.65 -3.67 13.10
C TYR A 99 -24.60 -2.77 12.41
N LEU A 100 -23.34 -3.18 12.56
CA LEU A 100 -22.22 -2.66 11.79
C LEU A 100 -22.07 -3.46 10.50
N ARG A 101 -22.05 -2.78 9.35
CA ARG A 101 -21.84 -3.38 8.04
C ARG A 101 -20.44 -3.06 7.53
N PHE A 102 -19.64 -4.09 7.24
CA PHE A 102 -18.38 -3.93 6.52
C PHE A 102 -18.50 -4.53 5.12
N PRO A 103 -18.20 -3.76 4.06
CA PRO A 103 -17.80 -4.31 2.77
C PRO A 103 -16.44 -4.99 2.88
N LEU A 104 -16.32 -6.19 2.33
CA LEU A 104 -15.14 -7.05 2.46
C LEU A 104 -14.49 -7.29 1.10
N ASP A 105 -13.17 -7.18 1.05
CA ASP A 105 -12.40 -7.67 -0.08
C ASP A 105 -12.25 -9.20 0.03
N SER A 106 -12.75 -9.92 -0.98
CA SER A 106 -12.71 -11.39 -1.05
C SER A 106 -11.31 -11.97 -1.11
N THR A 107 -10.34 -11.22 -1.62
CA THR A 107 -8.95 -11.67 -1.76
C THR A 107 -8.14 -11.53 -0.47
N GLY A 108 -8.66 -10.83 0.54
CA GLY A 108 -7.97 -10.58 1.82
C GLY A 108 -8.43 -11.45 2.99
N ARG A 109 -9.33 -12.42 2.76
CA ARG A 109 -9.94 -13.27 3.79
C ARG A 109 -9.06 -14.49 4.05
N ARG A 110 -8.78 -14.81 5.34
CA ARG A 110 -8.04 -16.03 5.72
C ARG A 110 -8.60 -16.66 6.98
N GLY A 111 -8.62 -17.99 7.01
CA GLY A 111 -9.11 -18.82 8.11
C GLY A 111 -10.28 -19.69 7.66
N SER A 112 -10.16 -20.99 7.91
CA SER A 112 -11.17 -22.01 7.58
C SER A 112 -11.97 -22.49 8.78
N THR A 113 -11.60 -22.07 9.99
CA THR A 113 -12.31 -22.40 11.23
C THR A 113 -13.19 -21.23 11.67
N PRO A 114 -14.29 -21.49 12.38
CA PRO A 114 -15.09 -20.43 13.00
C PRO A 114 -14.26 -19.57 13.96
N VAL A 115 -14.43 -18.25 13.86
CA VAL A 115 -13.86 -17.25 14.76
C VAL A 115 -14.94 -16.25 15.17
N THR A 116 -14.71 -15.50 16.24
CA THR A 116 -15.65 -14.49 16.74
C THR A 116 -15.15 -13.10 16.38
N LEU A 117 -15.94 -12.35 15.62
CA LEU A 117 -15.77 -10.90 15.47
C LEU A 117 -16.47 -10.22 16.64
N GLU A 118 -15.77 -9.37 17.37
CA GLU A 118 -16.30 -8.66 18.53
C GLU A 118 -16.27 -7.16 18.31
N VAL A 119 -17.30 -6.47 18.80
CA VAL A 119 -17.46 -5.01 18.74
C VAL A 119 -17.43 -4.45 20.15
N TYR A 120 -16.63 -3.41 20.35
CA TYR A 120 -16.40 -2.73 21.63
C TYR A 120 -16.77 -1.25 21.51
N ASP A 121 -17.37 -0.69 22.56
CA ASP A 121 -17.44 0.77 22.73
C ASP A 121 -16.08 1.29 23.17
N VAL A 122 -15.38 1.96 22.25
CA VAL A 122 -14.06 2.56 22.47
C VAL A 122 -14.12 4.08 22.54
N ASP A 123 -15.30 4.66 22.80
CA ASP A 123 -15.42 6.09 23.08
C ASP A 123 -14.78 6.43 24.43
N THR A 124 -14.04 7.54 24.47
CA THR A 124 -13.26 7.96 25.65
C THR A 124 -13.05 9.48 25.65
N THR A 125 -12.89 10.04 26.84
CA THR A 125 -12.48 11.43 27.07
C THR A 125 -10.96 11.59 27.11
N ALA A 126 -10.22 10.49 27.27
CA ALA A 126 -8.76 10.50 27.19
C ALA A 126 -8.28 10.74 25.74
N SER A 127 -7.00 11.09 25.59
CA SER A 127 -6.38 11.30 24.29
C SER A 127 -6.40 10.01 23.46
N ASP A 128 -7.28 9.96 22.48
CA ASP A 128 -7.54 8.81 21.62
C ASP A 128 -6.71 8.82 20.34
N SER A 129 -5.77 9.77 20.21
CA SER A 129 -4.63 9.70 19.29
C SER A 129 -3.53 8.78 19.81
N VAL A 130 -3.57 8.40 21.09
CA VAL A 130 -2.60 7.49 21.71
C VAL A 130 -3.09 6.05 21.59
N THR A 131 -2.36 5.23 20.83
CA THR A 131 -2.73 3.83 20.55
C THR A 131 -2.92 2.99 21.82
N SER A 132 -2.10 3.19 22.85
CA SER A 132 -2.21 2.45 24.11
C SER A 132 -3.50 2.77 24.87
N VAL A 133 -3.99 4.01 24.79
CA VAL A 133 -5.26 4.43 25.38
C VAL A 133 -6.41 3.69 24.71
N VAL A 134 -6.48 3.71 23.39
CA VAL A 134 -7.54 3.03 22.62
C VAL A 134 -7.48 1.51 22.83
N ARG A 135 -6.27 0.92 22.82
CA ARG A 135 -6.06 -0.52 23.09
C ARG A 135 -6.60 -0.93 24.45
N SER A 136 -6.43 -0.07 25.47
CA SER A 136 -6.94 -0.34 26.82
C SER A 136 -8.47 -0.46 26.87
N LEU A 137 -9.22 0.00 25.87
CA LEU A 137 -10.69 -0.03 25.88
C LEU A 137 -11.26 -1.37 25.42
N PHE A 138 -10.45 -2.27 24.86
CA PHE A 138 -10.90 -3.59 24.42
C PHE A 138 -11.04 -4.61 25.56
N ARG A 139 -11.93 -4.30 26.52
CA ARG A 139 -12.21 -5.09 27.72
C ARG A 139 -13.64 -5.67 27.70
N PRO A 140 -13.90 -6.80 28.39
CA PRO A 140 -15.20 -7.48 28.32
C PRO A 140 -16.42 -6.61 28.69
N ASP A 141 -16.28 -5.69 29.64
CA ASP A 141 -17.32 -4.74 30.07
C ASP A 141 -17.71 -3.72 28.99
N ARG A 142 -16.82 -3.47 28.03
CA ARG A 142 -17.03 -2.57 26.89
C ARG A 142 -17.50 -3.30 25.63
N ARG A 143 -17.61 -4.63 25.66
CA ARG A 143 -18.08 -5.42 24.53
C ARG A 143 -19.58 -5.21 24.34
N ILE A 144 -19.96 -4.70 23.17
CA ILE A 144 -21.35 -4.36 22.85
C ILE A 144 -21.94 -5.21 21.74
N GLY A 145 -21.14 -6.02 21.05
CA GLY A 145 -21.62 -6.89 19.98
C GLY A 145 -20.65 -8.01 19.65
N SER A 146 -21.15 -9.04 18.97
CA SER A 146 -20.33 -10.13 18.47
C SER A 146 -21.03 -10.91 17.36
N LEU A 147 -20.23 -11.54 16.50
CA LEU A 147 -20.69 -12.47 15.47
C LEU A 147 -19.68 -13.62 15.32
N VAL A 148 -20.17 -14.86 15.34
CA VAL A 148 -19.36 -16.02 14.97
C VAL A 148 -19.49 -16.25 13.47
N PHE A 149 -18.36 -16.42 12.78
CA PHE A 149 -18.32 -16.62 11.34
C PHE A 149 -17.06 -17.40 10.93
N THR A 150 -17.07 -17.97 9.73
CA THR A 150 -15.87 -18.57 9.12
C THR A 150 -15.33 -17.62 8.05
N PRO A 151 -14.08 -17.12 8.17
CA PRO A 151 -13.56 -16.10 7.26
C PRO A 151 -13.59 -16.47 5.77
N SER A 152 -13.34 -17.73 5.44
CA SER A 152 -13.37 -18.21 4.05
C SER A 152 -14.78 -18.40 3.48
N ALA A 153 -15.81 -18.46 4.31
CA ALA A 153 -17.19 -18.77 3.88
C ALA A 153 -18.09 -17.52 3.78
N ILE A 154 -17.58 -16.34 4.14
CA ILE A 154 -18.36 -15.12 4.11
C ILE A 154 -18.40 -14.49 2.72
N GLY A 155 -19.52 -13.85 2.37
CA GLY A 155 -19.67 -13.09 1.13
C GLY A 155 -19.02 -11.70 1.19
N ASP A 156 -19.46 -10.80 0.31
CA ASP A 156 -18.83 -9.48 0.10
C ASP A 156 -19.15 -8.43 1.16
N SER A 157 -19.99 -8.78 2.12
CA SER A 157 -20.16 -7.96 3.31
C SER A 157 -20.48 -8.80 4.54
N ILE A 158 -20.14 -8.26 5.70
CA ILE A 158 -20.50 -8.81 7.01
C ILE A 158 -21.37 -7.82 7.76
N ARG A 159 -22.39 -8.34 8.46
CA ARG A 159 -23.29 -7.57 9.34
C ARG A 159 -23.11 -8.05 10.76
N ILE A 160 -22.61 -7.18 11.63
CA ILE A 160 -22.25 -7.51 13.00
C ILE A 160 -23.26 -6.83 13.92
N PRO A 161 -24.20 -7.56 14.52
CA PRO A 161 -25.15 -6.96 15.45
C PRO A 161 -24.44 -6.45 16.70
N PHE A 162 -24.92 -5.34 17.25
CA PHE A 162 -24.45 -4.81 18.53
C PHE A 162 -25.60 -4.19 19.34
N SER A 163 -25.31 -3.72 20.55
CA SER A 163 -26.30 -3.31 21.53
C SER A 163 -27.12 -2.10 21.06
N LYS A 164 -28.42 -2.33 20.81
CA LYS A 164 -29.40 -1.27 20.54
C LYS A 164 -29.58 -0.31 21.72
N THR A 165 -29.43 -0.81 22.95
CA THR A 165 -29.50 0.01 24.16
C THR A 165 -28.36 1.02 24.21
N VAL A 166 -27.13 0.60 23.84
CA VAL A 166 -25.98 1.52 23.77
C VAL A 166 -26.19 2.54 22.66
N MET A 167 -26.66 2.11 21.47
CA MET A 167 -26.97 3.03 20.37
C MET A 167 -28.02 4.08 20.78
N ALA A 168 -29.14 3.66 21.35
CA ALA A 168 -30.21 4.54 21.82
C ALA A 168 -29.72 5.53 22.89
N ALA A 169 -28.92 5.06 23.86
CA ALA A 169 -28.35 5.91 24.90
C ALA A 169 -27.40 6.97 24.33
N LYS A 170 -26.56 6.62 23.34
CA LYS A 170 -25.67 7.56 22.67
C LYS A 170 -26.46 8.59 21.84
N ILE A 171 -27.50 8.19 21.12
CA ILE A 171 -28.39 9.11 20.38
C ILE A 171 -29.07 10.09 21.33
N ALA A 172 -29.70 9.59 22.41
CA ALA A 172 -30.40 10.42 23.39
C ALA A 172 -29.47 11.44 24.06
N ALA A 173 -28.23 11.03 24.36
CA ALA A 173 -27.21 11.90 24.94
C ALA A 173 -26.55 12.86 23.94
N LYS A 174 -26.89 12.80 22.64
CA LYS A 174 -26.16 13.48 21.55
C LYS A 174 -24.65 13.19 21.61
N GLY A 175 -24.32 11.97 22.01
CA GLY A 175 -22.96 11.50 22.23
C GLY A 175 -22.32 10.94 20.97
N ARG A 176 -21.04 10.60 21.09
CA ARG A 176 -20.25 9.96 20.04
C ARG A 176 -20.34 8.45 20.15
N LEU A 177 -20.44 7.77 19.02
CA LEU A 177 -20.27 6.31 18.94
C LEU A 177 -18.90 6.02 18.33
N ARG A 178 -18.04 5.32 19.06
CA ARG A 178 -16.74 4.87 18.54
C ARG A 178 -16.63 3.38 18.75
N LEU A 179 -16.42 2.66 17.66
CA LEU A 179 -16.46 1.21 17.62
C LEU A 179 -15.05 0.65 17.43
N GLY A 180 -14.64 -0.25 18.32
CA GLY A 180 -13.45 -1.09 18.15
C GLY A 180 -13.88 -2.48 17.68
N VAL A 181 -13.27 -2.99 16.61
CA VAL A 181 -13.61 -4.28 16.02
C VAL A 181 -12.38 -5.16 15.98
N ARG A 182 -12.49 -6.38 16.54
CA ARG A 182 -11.38 -7.36 16.57
C ARG A 182 -11.86 -8.80 16.42
N ILE A 183 -11.00 -9.67 15.90
CA ILE A 183 -11.22 -11.12 15.85
C ILE A 183 -10.72 -11.76 17.15
N ARG A 184 -11.45 -12.74 17.68
CA ARG A 184 -11.14 -13.58 18.84
C ARG A 184 -11.52 -15.05 18.58
N GLY A 185 -11.10 -15.95 19.47
CA GLY A 185 -11.52 -17.35 19.47
C GLY A 185 -10.85 -18.25 18.44
N GLY A 186 -9.83 -17.77 17.72
CA GLY A 186 -9.09 -18.55 16.73
C GLY A 186 -8.24 -17.68 15.81
N SER A 187 -7.53 -18.30 14.87
CA SER A 187 -6.72 -17.58 13.86
C SER A 187 -7.58 -17.17 12.67
N GLY A 188 -7.59 -15.90 12.32
CA GLY A 188 -8.42 -15.39 11.22
C GLY A 188 -8.01 -14.00 10.75
N GLN A 189 -8.39 -13.67 9.51
CA GLN A 189 -8.10 -12.38 8.89
C GLN A 189 -9.25 -11.95 7.97
N LEU A 190 -9.59 -10.67 8.04
CA LEU A 190 -10.46 -9.98 7.11
C LEU A 190 -9.76 -8.72 6.61
N ARG A 191 -9.93 -8.42 5.32
CA ARG A 191 -9.67 -7.09 4.77
C ARG A 191 -11.01 -6.43 4.48
N ALA A 192 -11.34 -5.40 5.24
CA ALA A 192 -12.54 -4.61 5.04
C ALA A 192 -12.20 -3.31 4.30
N VAL A 193 -13.12 -2.81 3.50
CA VAL A 193 -12.97 -1.51 2.83
C VAL A 193 -13.07 -0.41 3.89
N ALA A 194 -12.16 0.58 3.82
CA ALA A 194 -12.16 1.74 4.70
C ALA A 194 -12.71 2.97 3.95
N PHE A 195 -12.04 3.35 2.85
CA PHE A 195 -12.43 4.47 1.99
C PHE A 195 -11.91 4.23 0.56
N VAL A 196 -12.80 4.09 -0.44
CA VAL A 196 -12.39 4.06 -1.85
C VAL A 196 -13.16 5.14 -2.59
N GLY A 197 -12.54 6.30 -2.82
CA GLY A 197 -13.13 7.38 -3.63
C GLY A 197 -14.52 7.84 -3.17
N GLY A 198 -14.77 7.85 -1.86
CA GLY A 198 -16.08 8.20 -1.27
C GLY A 198 -17.12 7.07 -1.24
N ALA A 199 -16.80 5.88 -1.76
CA ALA A 199 -17.66 4.70 -1.77
C ALA A 199 -17.08 3.56 -0.91
N GLY A 200 -17.96 2.69 -0.39
CA GLY A 200 -17.59 1.44 0.27
C GLY A 200 -17.11 1.55 1.73
N ALA A 201 -17.28 2.70 2.38
CA ALA A 201 -16.98 2.84 3.80
C ALA A 201 -17.85 1.88 4.66
N PRO A 202 -17.34 1.40 5.81
CA PRO A 202 -18.15 0.67 6.77
C PRO A 202 -19.28 1.57 7.28
N THR A 203 -20.46 1.02 7.57
CA THR A 203 -21.61 1.83 8.02
C THR A 203 -22.32 1.19 9.20
N VAL A 204 -22.90 2.02 10.06
CA VAL A 204 -23.87 1.55 11.05
C VAL A 204 -25.26 1.70 10.43
N VAL A 205 -26.03 0.62 10.49
CA VAL A 205 -27.43 0.59 10.05
C VAL A 205 -28.29 0.26 11.26
N PHE A 206 -29.36 1.03 11.47
CA PHE A 206 -30.26 0.83 12.59
C PHE A 206 -31.70 1.25 12.26
N ASP A 207 -32.64 0.66 12.98
CA ASP A 207 -34.06 1.01 12.88
C ASP A 207 -34.40 2.05 13.95
N PRO A 208 -34.78 3.28 13.57
CA PRO A 208 -34.97 4.42 14.49
C PRO A 208 -36.29 4.38 15.29
N SER A 209 -37.10 3.33 15.10
CA SER A 209 -38.41 3.16 15.72
C SER A 209 -38.72 1.67 15.88
N THR A 210 -39.62 1.33 16.79
CA THR A 210 -40.19 -0.03 16.91
C THR A 210 -41.23 -0.32 15.82
N ASP A 211 -41.63 0.70 15.06
CA ASP A 211 -42.49 0.53 13.90
C ASP A 211 -41.67 0.02 12.70
N THR A 212 -41.90 -1.24 12.34
CA THR A 212 -41.20 -1.95 11.26
C THR A 212 -41.55 -1.45 9.85
N THR A 213 -42.50 -0.52 9.71
CA THR A 213 -42.84 0.07 8.40
C THR A 213 -41.82 1.11 7.93
N TYR A 214 -40.99 1.63 8.83
CA TYR A 214 -40.00 2.66 8.50
C TYR A 214 -38.70 2.09 7.96
N ALA A 215 -38.07 2.87 7.07
CA ALA A 215 -36.79 2.51 6.48
C ALA A 215 -35.66 2.64 7.52
N PRO A 216 -34.71 1.67 7.55
CA PRO A 216 -33.52 1.77 8.38
C PRO A 216 -32.71 3.03 8.06
N GLN A 217 -32.14 3.64 9.10
CA GLN A 217 -31.16 4.71 8.96
C GLN A 217 -29.78 4.10 8.73
N GLN A 218 -29.00 4.73 7.84
CA GLN A 218 -27.61 4.36 7.60
C GLN A 218 -26.73 5.58 7.89
N ILE A 219 -25.74 5.40 8.75
CA ILE A 219 -24.75 6.43 9.06
C ILE A 219 -23.36 5.97 8.63
N SER A 220 -22.62 6.91 8.06
CA SER A 220 -21.22 6.72 7.68
C SER A 220 -20.30 7.23 8.80
N PRO A 221 -19.07 6.69 8.88
CA PRO A 221 -18.07 7.16 9.81
C PRO A 221 -17.83 8.66 9.65
N SER A 222 -17.75 9.34 10.77
CA SER A 222 -17.49 10.77 10.87
C SER A 222 -16.66 11.04 12.12
N THR A 223 -15.71 11.94 11.99
CA THR A 223 -14.92 12.44 13.12
C THR A 223 -15.16 13.93 13.23
N ILE A 224 -15.21 14.45 14.46
CA ILE A 224 -15.18 15.89 14.71
C ILE A 224 -13.95 16.15 15.57
N VAL A 225 -12.97 16.87 15.02
CA VAL A 225 -11.78 17.30 15.77
C VAL A 225 -11.73 18.83 15.75
N PRO A 226 -11.83 19.50 16.92
CA PRO A 226 -11.75 20.95 16.98
C PRO A 226 -10.48 21.48 16.30
N ASN A 227 -10.63 22.51 15.46
CA ASN A 227 -9.53 23.17 14.73
C ASN A 227 -8.76 22.26 13.77
N SER A 228 -9.40 21.20 13.25
CA SER A 228 -8.79 20.32 12.25
C SER A 228 -9.28 20.60 10.82
N THR A 229 -8.54 20.13 9.83
CA THR A 229 -8.97 20.15 8.43
C THR A 229 -9.88 18.95 8.14
N ALA A 230 -10.73 19.05 7.11
CA ALA A 230 -11.59 17.94 6.68
C ALA A 230 -10.78 16.66 6.37
N ASP A 231 -9.58 16.80 5.81
CA ASP A 231 -8.69 15.66 5.54
C ASP A 231 -8.21 14.98 6.83
N ALA A 232 -7.92 15.76 7.88
CA ALA A 232 -7.54 15.22 9.18
C ALA A 232 -8.73 14.50 9.83
N GLU A 233 -9.95 15.03 9.74
CA GLU A 233 -11.15 14.39 10.26
C GLU A 233 -11.44 13.05 9.55
N LEU A 234 -11.32 13.04 8.22
CA LEU A 234 -11.47 11.83 7.41
C LEU A 234 -10.42 10.78 7.79
N ALA A 235 -9.18 11.20 8.04
CA ALA A 235 -8.10 10.30 8.39
C ALA A 235 -8.31 9.53 9.70
N TYR A 236 -9.05 10.12 10.64
CA TYR A 236 -9.37 9.50 11.93
C TYR A 236 -10.74 8.81 11.95
N ALA A 237 -11.53 8.90 10.87
CA ALA A 237 -12.87 8.31 10.82
C ALA A 237 -12.82 6.78 10.82
N VAL A 238 -11.87 6.19 10.09
CA VAL A 238 -11.59 4.75 10.10
C VAL A 238 -10.08 4.53 10.12
N TYR A 239 -9.58 3.83 11.13
CA TYR A 239 -8.15 3.51 11.25
C TYR A 239 -7.93 2.16 11.93
N MET A 240 -6.67 1.76 12.05
CA MET A 240 -6.27 0.51 12.67
C MET A 240 -5.28 0.72 13.80
N ILE A 241 -5.31 -0.20 14.75
CA ILE A 241 -4.26 -0.38 15.75
C ILE A 241 -3.71 -1.80 15.64
N SER A 242 -2.41 -1.97 15.84
CA SER A 242 -1.76 -3.27 15.92
C SER A 242 -1.42 -3.63 17.36
N ASP A 243 -1.74 -4.84 17.79
CA ASP A 243 -1.26 -5.43 19.05
C ASP A 243 0.00 -6.27 18.81
N LEU A 244 0.09 -6.87 17.61
CA LEU A 244 1.26 -7.59 17.11
C LEU A 244 1.52 -7.15 15.66
N ALA A 245 2.78 -6.84 15.35
CA ALA A 245 3.20 -6.14 14.14
C ALA A 245 4.52 -6.73 13.60
N SER A 246 4.85 -6.38 12.35
CA SER A 246 6.17 -6.67 11.77
C SER A 246 7.28 -6.14 12.67
N PRO A 247 8.31 -6.94 12.98
CA PRO A 247 9.45 -6.43 13.70
C PRO A 247 10.19 -5.40 12.83
N PRO A 248 10.75 -4.32 13.42
CA PRO A 248 11.57 -3.37 12.67
C PRO A 248 12.74 -4.08 11.95
N PRO A 249 13.14 -3.60 10.76
CA PRO A 249 14.31 -4.13 10.09
C PRO A 249 15.58 -3.90 10.92
N GLY A 250 16.46 -4.90 10.95
CA GLY A 250 17.82 -4.73 11.44
C GLY A 250 18.67 -3.88 10.50
N ALA A 251 19.84 -3.44 10.95
CA ALA A 251 20.69 -2.49 10.23
C ALA A 251 21.14 -3.00 8.83
N ASN A 252 21.35 -4.32 8.70
CA ASN A 252 21.71 -4.99 7.45
C ASN A 252 20.52 -5.35 6.54
N THR A 253 19.30 -4.86 6.85
CA THR A 253 18.06 -5.30 6.19
C THR A 253 17.24 -4.12 5.69
N LEU A 254 16.77 -4.22 4.45
CA LEU A 254 15.72 -3.39 3.89
C LEU A 254 14.39 -4.15 3.95
N LEU A 255 13.32 -3.47 4.35
CA LEU A 255 11.98 -4.01 4.48
C LEU A 255 11.02 -3.27 3.54
N VAL A 256 10.25 -4.03 2.78
CA VAL A 256 9.18 -3.53 1.92
C VAL A 256 7.89 -4.28 2.25
N GLY A 257 6.86 -3.55 2.68
CA GLY A 257 5.63 -4.14 3.21
C GLY A 257 5.67 -4.38 4.71
N GLY A 258 5.01 -5.43 5.18
CA GLY A 258 4.77 -5.68 6.60
C GLY A 258 3.57 -4.92 7.13
N PHE A 259 3.37 -4.99 8.44
CA PHE A 259 2.29 -4.27 9.12
C PHE A 259 2.74 -3.67 10.47
N PRO A 260 2.73 -2.34 10.68
CA PRO A 260 2.55 -1.29 9.66
C PRO A 260 3.54 -1.43 8.50
N ALA A 261 3.18 -0.95 7.30
CA ALA A 261 3.99 -1.20 6.13
C ALA A 261 5.21 -0.27 6.05
N TYR A 262 6.29 -0.81 5.47
CA TYR A 262 7.53 -0.13 5.18
C TYR A 262 7.69 0.12 3.69
N ARG A 263 8.31 1.24 3.35
CA ARG A 263 8.87 1.50 2.02
C ARG A 263 10.38 1.53 2.11
N SER A 264 11.06 0.90 1.16
CA SER A 264 12.52 0.97 1.05
C SER A 264 12.92 2.00 0.01
N TYR A 265 13.98 2.76 0.27
CA TYR A 265 14.54 3.77 -0.63
C TYR A 265 16.00 3.43 -0.94
N LEU A 266 16.41 3.58 -2.20
CA LEU A 266 17.78 3.43 -2.67
C LEU A 266 18.17 4.68 -3.48
N ARG A 267 19.31 5.29 -3.12
CA ARG A 267 19.93 6.36 -3.92
C ARG A 267 21.21 5.85 -4.56
N PHE A 268 21.37 6.15 -5.84
CA PHE A 268 22.49 5.75 -6.67
C PHE A 268 23.42 6.94 -6.96
N ASN A 269 24.73 6.68 -6.88
CA ASN A 269 25.76 7.52 -7.44
C ASN A 269 26.20 6.93 -8.80
N VAL A 270 25.50 7.34 -9.85
CA VAL A 270 25.81 6.90 -11.22
C VAL A 270 26.81 7.87 -11.85
N PRO A 271 27.97 7.40 -12.34
CA PRO A 271 28.95 8.27 -12.98
C PRO A 271 28.37 9.04 -14.18
N SER A 272 28.67 10.34 -14.27
CA SER A 272 28.19 11.22 -15.35
C SER A 272 28.54 10.71 -16.75
N ARG A 273 29.70 10.07 -16.93
CA ARG A 273 30.09 9.43 -18.20
C ARG A 273 29.06 8.40 -18.72
N ILE A 274 28.29 7.78 -17.82
CA ILE A 274 27.25 6.81 -18.16
C ILE A 274 25.93 7.52 -18.45
N THR A 275 25.56 8.53 -17.64
CA THR A 275 24.28 9.23 -17.83
C THR A 275 24.33 10.18 -19.03
N ASP A 276 25.44 10.91 -19.22
CA ASP A 276 25.49 12.07 -20.12
C ASP A 276 26.14 11.72 -21.46
N SER A 277 27.12 10.80 -21.44
CA SER A 277 28.00 10.50 -22.57
C SER A 277 27.88 9.07 -23.10
N SER A 278 26.82 8.34 -22.73
CA SER A 278 26.60 6.95 -23.15
C SER A 278 25.14 6.66 -23.49
N THR A 279 24.92 5.62 -24.28
CA THR A 279 23.60 5.04 -24.53
C THR A 279 23.41 3.82 -23.63
N ILE A 280 22.53 3.92 -22.63
CA ILE A 280 22.17 2.80 -21.76
C ILE A 280 21.26 1.84 -22.53
N VAL A 281 21.65 0.56 -22.62
CA VAL A 281 20.88 -0.50 -23.29
C VAL A 281 20.27 -1.51 -22.33
N ARG A 282 20.83 -1.64 -21.12
CA ARG A 282 20.26 -2.43 -20.02
C ARG A 282 20.52 -1.73 -18.70
N ALA A 283 19.54 -1.72 -17.80
CA ALA A 283 19.74 -1.34 -16.42
C ALA A 283 18.85 -2.16 -15.48
N GLU A 284 19.43 -2.70 -14.42
CA GLU A 284 18.73 -3.53 -13.44
C GLU A 284 19.21 -3.23 -12.02
N VAL A 285 18.25 -3.10 -11.10
CA VAL A 285 18.55 -3.10 -9.66
C VAL A 285 18.56 -4.56 -9.19
N LEU A 286 19.69 -5.00 -8.68
CA LEU A 286 19.88 -6.33 -8.11
C LEU A 286 19.70 -6.24 -6.59
N LEU A 287 18.67 -6.90 -6.08
CA LEU A 287 18.34 -6.98 -4.66
C LEU A 287 18.52 -8.42 -4.19
N THR A 288 19.29 -8.63 -3.12
CA THR A 288 19.43 -9.96 -2.53
C THR A 288 18.34 -10.16 -1.49
N GLN A 289 17.33 -10.97 -1.81
CA GLN A 289 16.20 -11.25 -0.94
C GLN A 289 16.59 -12.21 0.19
N GLN A 290 16.17 -11.86 1.40
CA GLN A 290 16.16 -12.72 2.58
C GLN A 290 14.79 -13.37 2.71
N ALA A 291 14.76 -14.65 3.11
CA ALA A 291 13.49 -15.34 3.37
C ALA A 291 12.76 -14.67 4.55
N SER A 292 11.53 -14.22 4.33
CA SER A 292 10.66 -13.74 5.39
C SER A 292 9.86 -14.88 6.01
N THR A 293 9.76 -14.86 7.34
CA THR A 293 8.90 -15.76 8.13
C THR A 293 7.64 -15.06 8.64
N PHE A 294 7.48 -13.77 8.36
CA PHE A 294 6.37 -12.96 8.86
C PHE A 294 5.29 -12.81 7.79
N GLY A 295 4.03 -13.04 8.18
CA GLY A 295 2.82 -12.65 7.43
C GLY A 295 2.73 -13.14 5.98
N ASN A 296 1.73 -13.97 5.65
CA ASN A 296 1.44 -14.40 4.26
C ASN A 296 2.67 -14.91 3.48
N THR A 297 3.56 -15.66 4.13
CA THR A 297 4.87 -16.02 3.57
C THR A 297 4.82 -16.92 2.34
N ALA A 298 3.71 -17.66 2.19
CA ALA A 298 3.45 -18.58 1.09
C ALA A 298 2.75 -17.91 -0.11
N ASP A 299 2.34 -16.65 0.00
CA ASP A 299 1.60 -15.95 -1.03
C ASP A 299 2.52 -15.01 -1.81
N SER A 300 2.38 -14.99 -3.13
CA SER A 300 3.09 -13.99 -3.94
C SER A 300 2.54 -12.59 -3.68
N VAL A 301 3.45 -11.62 -3.54
CA VAL A 301 3.13 -10.21 -3.39
C VAL A 301 3.82 -9.40 -4.49
N GLY A 302 3.11 -8.42 -5.05
CA GLY A 302 3.69 -7.51 -6.03
C GLY A 302 4.58 -6.48 -5.36
N LEU A 303 5.82 -6.39 -5.80
CA LEU A 303 6.77 -5.31 -5.54
C LEU A 303 6.57 -4.22 -6.59
N PHE A 304 6.27 -3.00 -6.14
CA PHE A 304 6.06 -1.84 -6.99
C PHE A 304 7.15 -0.81 -6.76
N ALA A 305 7.72 -0.30 -7.84
CA ALA A 305 8.65 0.81 -7.78
C ALA A 305 7.91 2.14 -7.57
N LEU A 306 8.57 3.02 -6.85
CA LEU A 306 8.26 4.44 -6.69
C LEU A 306 9.48 5.22 -7.17
N VAL A 307 9.25 6.33 -7.86
CA VAL A 307 10.31 7.19 -8.39
C VAL A 307 10.26 8.51 -7.63
N PRO A 308 11.22 8.77 -6.73
CA PRO A 308 11.39 10.06 -6.09
C PRO A 308 11.53 11.18 -7.12
N THR A 309 10.78 12.26 -6.94
CA THR A 309 10.74 13.40 -7.87
C THR A 309 11.30 14.69 -7.25
N THR A 310 11.76 14.63 -6.00
CA THR A 310 12.27 15.78 -5.25
C THR A 310 13.72 16.10 -5.59
N THR A 311 14.13 17.34 -5.34
CA THR A 311 15.54 17.74 -5.37
C THR A 311 16.25 17.34 -4.06
N ASP A 312 17.57 17.50 -4.02
CA ASP A 312 18.43 17.32 -2.85
C ASP A 312 18.16 18.30 -1.70
N VAL A 313 17.38 19.36 -1.93
CA VAL A 313 16.89 20.28 -0.88
C VAL A 313 15.93 19.58 0.08
N VAL A 314 15.17 18.60 -0.40
CA VAL A 314 14.30 17.79 0.47
C VAL A 314 15.12 16.64 1.02
N THR A 315 15.51 16.73 2.28
CA THR A 315 16.32 15.71 2.97
C THR A 315 15.48 14.76 3.83
N ASP A 316 14.24 15.13 4.14
CA ASP A 316 13.31 14.29 4.88
C ASP A 316 12.82 13.12 4.00
N LEU A 317 13.23 11.91 4.37
CA LEU A 317 12.89 10.69 3.62
C LEU A 317 11.39 10.43 3.53
N ARG A 318 10.61 10.76 4.58
CA ARG A 318 9.15 10.63 4.56
C ARG A 318 8.57 11.49 3.45
N ARG A 319 8.99 12.75 3.39
CA ARG A 319 8.52 13.70 2.38
C ARG A 319 8.95 13.31 0.97
N ILE A 320 10.17 12.81 0.80
CA ILE A 320 10.66 12.27 -0.48
C ILE A 320 9.74 11.14 -0.98
N LEU A 321 9.38 10.20 -0.08
CA LEU A 321 8.56 9.04 -0.41
C LEU A 321 7.07 9.34 -0.58
N ASP A 322 6.54 10.34 0.13
CA ASP A 322 5.16 10.80 -0.05
C ASP A 322 4.97 11.56 -1.38
N LEU A 323 6.01 12.24 -1.87
CA LEU A 323 6.03 12.95 -3.16
C LEU A 323 6.49 12.07 -4.34
N ALA A 324 6.83 10.81 -4.09
CA ALA A 324 7.31 9.90 -5.14
C ALA A 324 6.17 9.51 -6.10
N ALA A 325 6.48 9.46 -7.39
CA ALA A 325 5.56 9.03 -8.43
C ALA A 325 5.54 7.50 -8.56
N ALA A 326 4.47 6.93 -9.13
CA ALA A 326 4.44 5.51 -9.46
C ALA A 326 5.50 5.17 -10.51
N GLY A 327 6.27 4.10 -10.29
CA GLY A 327 7.36 3.68 -11.18
C GLY A 327 6.91 3.27 -12.58
N SER A 328 5.63 2.93 -12.76
CA SER A 328 5.04 2.66 -14.07
C SER A 328 5.12 3.87 -15.02
N PHE A 329 5.08 5.10 -14.49
CA PHE A 329 5.30 6.31 -15.31
C PHE A 329 6.73 6.45 -15.82
N ALA A 330 7.68 5.76 -15.19
CA ALA A 330 9.07 5.66 -15.61
C ALA A 330 9.40 4.32 -16.27
N GLY A 331 8.38 3.55 -16.69
CA GLY A 331 8.56 2.24 -17.35
C GLY A 331 9.18 1.17 -16.45
N VAL A 332 8.98 1.25 -15.13
CA VAL A 332 9.37 0.20 -14.19
C VAL A 332 8.15 -0.64 -13.82
N ASP A 333 8.13 -1.87 -14.30
CA ASP A 333 7.03 -2.81 -14.05
C ASP A 333 7.07 -3.41 -12.65
N SER A 334 5.90 -3.85 -12.17
CA SER A 334 5.81 -4.58 -10.91
C SER A 334 6.36 -5.98 -11.04
N THR A 335 7.02 -6.49 -9.99
CA THR A 335 7.53 -7.87 -9.93
C THR A 335 6.80 -8.65 -8.86
N LEU A 336 6.28 -9.84 -9.17
CA LEU A 336 5.72 -10.74 -8.16
C LEU A 336 6.83 -11.51 -7.46
N LEU A 337 6.85 -11.44 -6.13
CA LEU A 337 7.85 -12.09 -5.29
C LEU A 337 7.16 -12.90 -4.19
N LEU A 338 7.73 -14.06 -3.88
CA LEU A 338 7.31 -14.88 -2.76
C LEU A 338 8.12 -14.50 -1.52
N PRO A 339 7.51 -14.03 -0.41
CA PRO A 339 8.22 -13.60 0.79
C PRO A 339 9.16 -14.65 1.39
N SER A 340 8.74 -15.92 1.40
CA SER A 340 9.54 -17.03 1.92
C SER A 340 10.75 -17.41 1.04
N SER A 341 10.85 -16.87 -0.18
CA SER A 341 11.96 -17.17 -1.07
C SER A 341 13.20 -16.33 -0.75
N ALA A 342 14.38 -16.84 -1.12
CA ALA A 342 15.66 -16.16 -0.96
C ALA A 342 16.40 -16.03 -2.30
N GLY A 343 17.45 -15.22 -2.31
CA GLY A 343 18.37 -15.06 -3.44
C GLY A 343 18.19 -13.76 -4.21
N VAL A 344 18.96 -13.61 -5.29
CA VAL A 344 19.00 -12.37 -6.05
C VAL A 344 17.71 -12.18 -6.86
N ARG A 345 17.18 -10.96 -6.84
CA ARG A 345 16.05 -10.48 -7.64
C ARG A 345 16.53 -9.31 -8.49
N ALA A 346 16.22 -9.36 -9.77
CA ALA A 346 16.52 -8.28 -10.70
C ALA A 346 15.25 -7.50 -11.00
N VAL A 347 15.27 -6.18 -10.77
CA VAL A 347 14.21 -5.26 -11.18
C VAL A 347 14.72 -4.46 -12.37
N ASN A 348 14.04 -4.58 -13.51
CA ASN A 348 14.40 -3.82 -14.72
C ASN A 348 14.08 -2.34 -14.51
N VAL A 349 15.10 -1.50 -14.65
CA VAL A 349 15.00 -0.05 -14.51
C VAL A 349 15.55 0.68 -15.73
N LEU A 350 15.60 0.03 -16.90
CA LEU A 350 16.16 0.59 -18.13
C LEU A 350 15.50 1.92 -18.51
N ALA A 351 14.18 1.97 -18.53
CA ALA A 351 13.44 3.17 -18.89
C ALA A 351 13.72 4.32 -17.90
N LEU A 352 13.68 4.05 -16.59
CA LEU A 352 14.06 4.99 -15.54
C LEU A 352 15.51 5.47 -15.67
N ALA A 353 16.46 4.57 -15.86
CA ALA A 353 17.88 4.92 -15.97
C ALA A 353 18.15 5.84 -17.16
N ARG A 354 17.41 5.67 -18.27
CA ARG A 354 17.49 6.54 -19.45
C ARG A 354 16.96 7.96 -19.20
N THR A 355 16.06 8.17 -18.24
CA THR A 355 15.57 9.51 -17.90
C THR A 355 16.58 10.30 -17.05
N TRP A 356 17.50 9.63 -16.36
CA TRP A 356 18.47 10.31 -15.49
C TRP A 356 19.39 11.30 -16.20
N ARG A 357 19.61 11.13 -17.51
CA ARG A 357 20.37 12.08 -18.35
C ARG A 357 19.66 13.43 -18.54
N THR A 358 18.34 13.45 -18.43
CA THR A 358 17.53 14.66 -18.60
C THR A 358 17.22 15.33 -17.25
N LEU A 359 17.58 14.69 -16.15
CA LEU A 359 17.37 15.23 -14.81
C LEU A 359 18.49 16.22 -14.45
N PRO A 360 18.15 17.36 -13.82
CA PRO A 360 19.14 18.24 -13.20
C PRO A 360 20.08 17.49 -12.25
N THR A 361 21.29 18.01 -12.05
CA THR A 361 22.31 17.39 -11.18
C THR A 361 21.89 17.31 -9.72
N ASN A 362 21.07 18.26 -9.26
CA ASN A 362 20.52 18.32 -7.91
C ASN A 362 19.31 17.40 -7.67
N VAL A 363 18.87 16.64 -8.68
CA VAL A 363 17.84 15.60 -8.50
C VAL A 363 18.53 14.25 -8.23
N PRO A 364 18.30 13.61 -7.08
CA PRO A 364 18.89 12.31 -6.78
C PRO A 364 18.44 11.25 -7.78
N ARG A 365 19.40 10.43 -8.24
CA ARG A 365 19.09 9.22 -9.01
C ARG A 365 18.68 8.17 -8.00
N ALA A 366 17.39 7.90 -7.87
CA ALA A 366 16.87 7.06 -6.82
C ALA A 366 15.68 6.23 -7.27
N ILE A 367 15.41 5.17 -6.51
CA ILE A 367 14.21 4.35 -6.62
C ILE A 367 13.77 3.98 -5.22
N ALA A 368 12.47 3.86 -5.02
CA ALA A 368 11.91 3.30 -3.80
C ALA A 368 10.96 2.15 -4.14
N PHE A 369 10.58 1.39 -3.13
CA PHE A 369 9.73 0.23 -3.28
C PHE A 369 8.62 0.20 -2.25
N LYS A 370 7.45 -0.26 -2.68
CA LYS A 370 6.31 -0.64 -1.84
C LYS A 370 5.75 -1.97 -2.29
N ILE A 371 4.87 -2.58 -1.50
CA ILE A 371 4.09 -3.74 -1.93
C ILE A 371 2.69 -3.35 -2.46
N ALA A 372 2.07 -4.24 -3.23
CA ALA A 372 0.63 -4.21 -3.46
C ALA A 372 -0.13 -4.21 -2.13
N LEU A 373 -1.27 -3.51 -2.07
CA LEU A 373 -2.16 -3.50 -0.91
C LEU A 373 -1.41 -3.11 0.39
N GLU A 374 -0.47 -2.16 0.25
CA GLU A 374 0.28 -1.56 1.35
C GLU A 374 -0.65 -1.12 2.49
N GLY A 375 -0.30 -1.49 3.72
CA GLY A 375 -1.13 -1.21 4.91
C GLY A 375 -2.42 -2.02 5.01
N ALA A 376 -2.71 -2.89 4.05
CA ALA A 376 -3.90 -3.72 4.00
C ALA A 376 -3.59 -5.23 3.97
N GLN A 377 -2.32 -5.60 4.08
CA GLN A 377 -1.88 -6.98 4.24
C GLN A 377 -0.57 -7.06 5.03
N PRO A 378 -0.29 -8.19 5.69
CA PRO A 378 0.92 -8.35 6.51
C PRO A 378 2.15 -8.89 5.74
N ALA A 379 2.04 -9.15 4.44
CA ALA A 379 3.17 -9.68 3.66
C ALA A 379 4.35 -8.72 3.68
N GLU A 380 5.56 -9.23 3.84
CA GLU A 380 6.77 -8.41 3.82
C GLU A 380 7.89 -9.05 3.01
N LEU A 381 8.59 -8.22 2.24
CA LEU A 381 9.78 -8.60 1.50
C LEU A 381 11.00 -8.03 2.22
N ARG A 382 11.98 -8.88 2.49
CA ARG A 382 13.23 -8.49 3.13
C ARG A 382 14.36 -8.58 2.12
N PHE A 383 15.18 -7.55 2.05
CA PHE A 383 16.40 -7.53 1.24
C PHE A 383 17.59 -7.16 2.11
N TYR A 384 18.80 -7.51 1.71
CA TYR A 384 19.99 -6.98 2.36
C TYR A 384 20.14 -5.48 2.06
N SER A 385 20.61 -4.69 3.04
CA SER A 385 20.96 -3.27 2.89
C SER A 385 22.43 -3.09 2.51
N SER A 386 22.83 -1.84 2.33
CA SER A 386 24.22 -1.41 2.09
C SER A 386 25.16 -1.73 3.26
N GLU A 387 24.62 -1.98 4.46
CA GLU A 387 25.40 -2.41 5.63
C GLU A 387 25.71 -3.92 5.65
N ALA A 388 25.09 -4.70 4.77
CA ALA A 388 25.36 -6.13 4.65
C ALA A 388 26.77 -6.43 4.09
N PRO A 389 27.24 -7.70 4.12
CA PRO A 389 28.44 -8.11 3.39
C PRO A 389 28.38 -7.71 1.91
N ALA A 390 29.51 -7.27 1.35
CA ALA A 390 29.57 -6.63 0.02
C ALA A 390 28.88 -7.42 -1.11
N THR A 391 28.96 -8.76 -1.08
CA THR A 391 28.36 -9.63 -2.09
C THR A 391 26.83 -9.68 -2.05
N LEU A 392 26.23 -9.30 -0.93
CA LEU A 392 24.79 -9.34 -0.68
C LEU A 392 24.11 -7.97 -0.87
N ARG A 393 24.89 -6.88 -0.89
CA ARG A 393 24.38 -5.51 -0.97
C ARG A 393 23.53 -5.27 -2.24
N PRO A 394 22.57 -4.33 -2.17
CA PRO A 394 21.88 -3.83 -3.35
C PRO A 394 22.86 -3.26 -4.38
N ARG A 395 22.68 -3.61 -5.66
CA ARG A 395 23.59 -3.19 -6.75
C ARG A 395 22.83 -2.69 -7.96
N LEU A 396 23.46 -1.83 -8.75
CA LEU A 396 22.92 -1.38 -10.03
C LEU A 396 23.80 -1.93 -11.16
N ARG A 397 23.24 -2.83 -11.97
CA ARG A 397 23.89 -3.35 -13.17
C ARG A 397 23.47 -2.51 -14.37
N ILE A 398 24.44 -1.92 -15.07
CA ILE A 398 24.21 -1.11 -16.26
C ILE A 398 25.06 -1.65 -17.41
N THR A 399 24.42 -1.95 -18.52
CA THR A 399 25.09 -2.18 -19.80
C THR A 399 24.89 -0.96 -20.69
N TYR A 400 25.98 -0.38 -21.19
CA TYR A 400 25.94 0.84 -21.99
C TYR A 400 26.94 0.81 -23.14
N LEU A 401 26.64 1.58 -24.17
CA LEU A 401 27.54 1.91 -25.26
C LEU A 401 28.06 3.34 -25.03
N PRO A 402 29.37 3.55 -24.81
CA PRO A 402 29.95 4.89 -24.82
C PRO A 402 29.57 5.64 -26.10
N ARG A 403 29.50 6.96 -26.09
CA ARG A 403 29.48 7.71 -27.34
C ARG A 403 30.91 7.86 -27.84
N SER A 404 31.22 7.38 -29.04
CA SER A 404 32.36 7.89 -29.80
C SER A 404 32.10 9.35 -30.13
N GLU A 405 32.94 10.27 -29.66
CA GLU A 405 32.98 11.61 -30.23
C GLU A 405 33.44 11.46 -31.69
N PHE A 406 32.56 11.80 -32.64
CA PHE A 406 33.00 12.04 -34.01
C PHE A 406 33.89 13.28 -33.96
N VAL A 407 35.21 13.08 -33.99
CA VAL A 407 36.14 14.15 -34.35
C VAL A 407 35.88 14.42 -35.83
N LEU A 408 35.09 15.45 -36.13
CA LEU A 408 35.04 16.01 -37.47
C LEU A 408 36.45 16.59 -37.76
N PRO A 409 37.10 16.20 -38.86
CA PRO A 409 38.42 16.73 -39.23
C PRO A 409 38.40 18.22 -39.54
#